data_AF-A0A8B3KLM4-F1
#
_entry.id   AF-A0A8B3KLM4-F1
#
_cell.length_a   1.000
_cell.length_b   1.000
_cell.length_c   1.000
_cell.angle_alpha   90.00
_cell.angle_beta   90.00
_cell.angle_gamma   90.00
#
_symmetry.space_group_name_H-M   'P 1'
#
loop_
_entity.id
_entity.type
_entity.pdbx_description
1 polymer ?
#
loop_
_entity_poly.entity_id
_entity_poly.type
_entity_poly.pdbx_seq_one_letter_code
_entity_poly.pdbx_strand_id
1 'polypeptide(L)'
;MNRTSPHYCRRSVLSLLISALIYAPPGMTAFTPDVIGVVNDETVDGSQRVDERGTTNNTHIINHGQQNVHGGVSNGSLIESGGYQDVGSHNNFVGQANNTTINGGRQTIHDGGISTGTIIDSGNQDVYTGGISNGTTIKGGNSHCSGQVILATVLQ
;
A
#
# COMPACT_ATOMS: atom_id res chain seq x y z
N MET A 1 27.96 19.56 -36.92
CA MET A 1 26.54 19.19 -36.78
C MET A 1 26.43 18.04 -35.78
N ASN A 2 26.26 18.34 -34.50
CA ASN A 2 26.19 17.32 -33.44
C ASN A 2 24.78 16.73 -33.36
N ARG A 3 24.65 15.43 -33.62
CA ARG A 3 23.46 14.63 -33.32
C ARG A 3 23.71 13.86 -32.04
N THR A 4 23.20 14.35 -30.91
CA THR A 4 23.11 13.58 -29.67
C THR A 4 21.67 13.14 -29.48
N SER A 5 21.35 11.91 -29.93
CA SER A 5 20.10 11.24 -29.56
C SER A 5 20.15 10.90 -28.07
N PRO A 6 19.15 11.28 -27.27
CA PRO A 6 19.04 10.81 -25.89
C PRO A 6 18.60 9.33 -25.91
N HIS A 7 19.53 8.44 -25.60
CA HIS A 7 19.24 7.03 -25.38
C HIS A 7 18.42 6.88 -24.09
N TYR A 8 17.11 6.66 -24.25
CA TYR A 8 16.26 6.22 -23.15
C TYR A 8 16.63 4.77 -22.80
N CYS A 9 17.42 4.59 -21.75
CA CYS A 9 17.71 3.26 -21.20
C CYS A 9 16.42 2.70 -20.60
N ARG A 10 15.81 1.70 -21.27
CA ARG A 10 14.81 0.83 -20.65
C ARG A 10 15.49 0.14 -19.46
N ARG A 11 15.32 0.66 -18.25
CA ARG A 11 15.70 -0.04 -17.02
C ARG A 11 14.83 -1.29 -16.93
N SER A 12 15.44 -2.43 -17.28
CA SER A 12 14.82 -3.74 -17.13
C SER A 12 14.50 -3.97 -15.66
N VAL A 13 13.32 -4.50 -15.34
CA VAL A 13 12.88 -4.82 -13.96
C VAL A 13 13.90 -5.73 -13.23
N LEU A 14 14.74 -6.42 -14.00
CA LEU A 14 15.89 -7.20 -13.53
C LEU A 14 16.95 -6.38 -12.77
N SER A 15 17.10 -5.06 -13.03
CA SER A 15 18.11 -4.24 -12.33
C SER A 15 17.72 -3.88 -10.90
N LEU A 16 16.43 -3.96 -10.53
CA LEU A 16 15.95 -3.75 -9.14
C LEU A 16 16.04 -5.04 -8.30
N LEU A 17 15.95 -6.22 -8.94
CA LEU A 17 16.16 -7.51 -8.28
C LEU A 17 17.63 -7.77 -7.89
N ILE A 18 18.58 -7.13 -8.59
CA ILE A 18 20.02 -7.37 -8.36
C ILE A 18 20.58 -6.49 -7.23
N SER A 19 20.04 -5.29 -6.99
CA SER A 19 20.56 -4.39 -5.94
C SER A 19 20.40 -4.93 -4.52
N ALA A 20 19.49 -5.88 -4.28
CA ALA A 20 19.29 -6.50 -2.98
C ALA A 20 19.95 -7.89 -2.80
N LEU A 21 20.41 -8.54 -3.89
CA LEU A 21 20.95 -9.91 -3.82
C LEU A 21 22.46 -9.96 -3.50
N ILE A 22 23.17 -8.83 -3.51
CA ILE A 22 24.63 -8.80 -3.36
C ILE A 22 25.07 -8.66 -1.88
N TYR A 23 24.17 -8.31 -0.95
CA TYR A 23 24.54 -8.10 0.46
C TYR A 23 23.43 -8.48 1.47
N ALA A 24 22.81 -9.65 1.35
CA ALA A 24 21.92 -10.16 2.39
C ALA A 24 22.34 -11.57 2.84
N PRO A 25 22.67 -11.79 4.13
CA PRO A 25 22.74 -13.14 4.68
C PRO A 25 21.39 -13.85 4.47
N PRO A 26 21.37 -15.19 4.33
CA PRO A 26 20.15 -15.94 4.07
C PRO A 26 19.13 -15.70 5.20
N GLY A 27 18.04 -15.00 4.91
CA GLY A 27 16.94 -14.74 5.84
C GLY A 27 16.42 -13.30 5.93
N MET A 28 17.03 -12.32 5.26
CA MET A 28 16.51 -10.94 5.23
C MET A 28 15.76 -10.69 3.91
N THR A 29 14.44 -10.58 3.97
CA THR A 29 13.61 -10.08 2.86
C THR A 29 14.09 -8.67 2.51
N ALA A 30 14.32 -8.40 1.23
CA ALA A 30 14.74 -7.07 0.78
C ALA A 30 13.61 -6.07 1.03
N PHE A 31 13.85 -5.04 1.84
CA PHE A 31 12.92 -3.93 2.05
C PHE A 31 13.09 -2.87 0.95
N THR A 32 11.98 -2.46 0.36
CA THR A 32 11.86 -1.57 -0.80
C THR A 32 11.13 -0.32 -0.35
N PRO A 33 11.85 0.75 0.02
CA PRO A 33 11.23 1.97 0.53
C PRO A 33 10.43 2.73 -0.54
N ASP A 34 10.80 2.63 -1.82
CA ASP A 34 10.09 3.27 -2.93
C ASP A 34 9.71 2.24 -4.00
N VAL A 35 8.42 1.95 -4.11
CA VAL A 35 7.86 0.98 -5.05
C VAL A 35 7.40 1.72 -6.31
N ILE A 36 8.17 1.58 -7.38
CA ILE A 36 7.87 2.10 -8.74
C ILE A 36 7.65 0.98 -9.78
N GLY A 37 7.62 -0.27 -9.31
CA GLY A 37 7.39 -1.49 -10.08
C GLY A 37 6.57 -2.48 -9.26
N VAL A 38 6.75 -3.77 -9.45
CA VAL A 38 6.02 -4.80 -8.68
C VAL A 38 6.88 -5.34 -7.55
N VAL A 39 6.35 -5.36 -6.33
CA VAL A 39 6.96 -5.99 -5.15
C VAL A 39 5.96 -6.99 -4.56
N ASN A 40 6.44 -8.17 -4.18
CA ASN A 40 5.60 -9.24 -3.64
C ASN A 40 6.17 -9.72 -2.29
N ASP A 41 5.27 -10.10 -1.38
CA ASP A 41 5.58 -10.84 -0.15
C ASP A 41 6.62 -10.14 0.73
N GLU A 42 6.51 -8.81 0.82
CA GLU A 42 7.44 -7.98 1.55
C GLU A 42 6.92 -7.63 2.93
N THR A 43 7.79 -7.74 3.94
CA THR A 43 7.53 -7.21 5.27
C THR A 43 7.99 -5.76 5.36
N VAL A 44 7.07 -4.89 5.80
CA VAL A 44 7.32 -3.47 6.01
C VAL A 44 7.45 -3.22 7.50
N ASP A 45 8.66 -2.88 7.94
CA ASP A 45 9.01 -2.50 9.32
C ASP A 45 9.45 -1.02 9.44
N GLY A 46 9.52 -0.32 8.29
CA GLY A 46 9.79 1.10 8.17
C GLY A 46 8.79 1.79 7.23
N SER A 47 9.20 2.88 6.60
CA SER A 47 8.35 3.65 5.68
C SER A 47 8.51 3.19 4.24
N GLN A 48 7.45 2.65 3.66
CA GLN A 48 7.35 2.29 2.26
C GLN A 48 6.39 3.23 1.52
N ARG A 49 6.79 3.74 0.36
CA ARG A 49 5.95 4.52 -0.54
C ARG A 49 5.66 3.71 -1.80
N VAL A 50 4.38 3.59 -2.13
CA VAL A 50 3.91 2.99 -3.39
C VAL A 50 3.47 4.13 -4.32
N ASP A 51 4.30 4.38 -5.32
CA ASP A 51 4.17 5.48 -6.29
C ASP A 51 3.19 5.14 -7.41
N GLU A 52 2.86 6.06 -8.32
CA GLU A 52 1.89 5.86 -9.42
C GLU A 52 2.16 4.67 -10.35
N ARG A 53 3.37 4.12 -10.33
CA ARG A 53 3.77 2.93 -11.11
C ARG A 53 4.01 1.70 -10.24
N GLY A 54 3.87 1.85 -8.93
CA GLY A 54 4.08 0.84 -7.93
C GLY A 54 2.90 -0.11 -7.80
N THR A 55 3.20 -1.39 -7.61
CA THR A 55 2.24 -2.41 -7.19
C THR A 55 2.88 -3.25 -6.09
N THR A 56 2.23 -3.33 -4.94
CA THR A 56 2.61 -4.28 -3.89
C THR A 56 1.59 -5.41 -3.81
N ASN A 57 2.06 -6.64 -3.60
CA ASN A 57 1.21 -7.79 -3.39
C ASN A 57 1.62 -8.50 -2.10
N ASN A 58 0.65 -8.86 -1.28
CA ASN A 58 0.83 -9.59 -0.03
C ASN A 58 1.81 -8.89 0.93
N THR A 59 1.76 -7.56 1.02
CA THR A 59 2.60 -6.82 1.96
C THR A 59 2.22 -7.13 3.39
N HIS A 60 3.18 -7.46 4.24
CA HIS A 60 2.99 -7.65 5.66
C HIS A 60 3.51 -6.42 6.42
N ILE A 61 2.60 -5.56 6.87
CA ILE A 61 2.93 -4.32 7.56
C ILE A 61 2.89 -4.59 9.06
N ILE A 62 4.07 -4.63 9.68
CA ILE A 62 4.22 -4.97 11.09
C ILE A 62 4.39 -3.71 11.95
N ASN A 63 4.61 -3.88 13.26
CA ASN A 63 4.83 -2.76 14.17
C ASN A 63 5.93 -1.81 13.66
N HIS A 64 5.63 -0.50 13.65
CA HIS A 64 6.44 0.59 13.07
C HIS A 64 6.50 0.64 11.53
N GLY A 65 5.93 -0.36 10.84
CA GLY A 65 5.73 -0.34 9.41
C GLY A 65 4.68 0.67 8.99
N GLN A 66 4.99 1.47 7.99
CA GLN A 66 4.05 2.41 7.36
C GLN A 66 4.11 2.24 5.84
N GLN A 67 2.99 1.91 5.21
CA GLN A 67 2.86 1.87 3.76
C GLN A 67 1.99 3.03 3.27
N ASN A 68 2.60 3.94 2.49
CA ASN A 68 1.94 5.08 1.87
C ASN A 68 1.61 4.74 0.41
N VAL A 69 0.37 4.33 0.15
CA VAL A 69 -0.15 4.00 -1.18
C VAL A 69 -0.68 5.27 -1.84
N HIS A 70 0.22 6.01 -2.48
CA HIS A 70 0.00 7.35 -3.01
C HIS A 70 0.12 7.34 -4.53
N GLY A 71 -1.01 7.13 -5.21
CA GLY A 71 -1.10 6.97 -6.67
C GLY A 71 -0.87 5.54 -7.18
N GLY A 72 -0.27 4.67 -6.37
CA GLY A 72 -0.02 3.27 -6.69
C GLY A 72 -1.12 2.29 -6.26
N VAL A 73 -0.83 0.99 -6.39
CA VAL A 73 -1.76 -0.10 -6.04
C VAL A 73 -1.16 -1.03 -4.99
N SER A 74 -1.94 -1.43 -3.99
CA SER A 74 -1.56 -2.42 -2.99
C SER A 74 -2.62 -3.51 -2.91
N ASN A 75 -2.22 -4.77 -3.04
CA ASN A 75 -3.12 -5.93 -3.07
C ASN A 75 -2.81 -6.89 -1.93
N GLY A 76 -3.81 -7.23 -1.12
CA GLY A 76 -3.71 -8.26 -0.10
C GLY A 76 -2.82 -7.89 1.09
N SER A 77 -2.71 -6.61 1.44
CA SER A 77 -1.90 -6.20 2.58
C SER A 77 -2.47 -6.74 3.89
N LEU A 78 -1.59 -7.27 4.75
CA LEU A 78 -1.88 -7.62 6.14
C LEU A 78 -1.29 -6.56 7.06
N ILE A 79 -2.14 -5.85 7.80
CA ILE A 79 -1.74 -4.79 8.73
C ILE A 79 -1.86 -5.30 10.16
N GLU A 80 -0.73 -5.57 10.80
CA GLU A 80 -0.69 -6.02 12.19
C GLU A 80 -0.70 -4.86 13.18
N SER A 81 -0.82 -5.19 14.47
CA SER A 81 -0.73 -4.22 15.56
C SER A 81 0.51 -3.34 15.45
N GLY A 82 0.30 -2.03 15.41
CA GLY A 82 1.35 -1.01 15.26
C GLY A 82 1.79 -0.74 13.82
N GLY A 83 1.21 -1.45 12.83
CA GLY A 83 1.37 -1.18 11.41
C GLY A 83 0.32 -0.20 10.88
N TYR A 84 0.69 0.54 9.84
CA TYR A 84 -0.14 1.59 9.23
C TYR A 84 -0.13 1.50 7.71
N GLN A 85 -1.31 1.63 7.09
CA GLN A 85 -1.44 1.82 5.65
C GLN A 85 -2.22 3.11 5.38
N ASP A 86 -1.59 4.08 4.73
CA ASP A 86 -2.25 5.31 4.27
C ASP A 86 -2.48 5.23 2.77
N VAL A 87 -3.72 5.42 2.34
CA VAL A 87 -4.16 5.32 0.94
C VAL A 87 -4.68 6.67 0.50
N GLY A 88 -4.11 7.24 -0.55
CA GLY A 88 -4.46 8.59 -0.98
C GLY A 88 -4.03 8.90 -2.40
N SER A 89 -4.48 10.03 -2.91
CA SER A 89 -4.01 10.53 -4.21
C SER A 89 -2.58 11.07 -4.15
N HIS A 90 -1.90 11.02 -5.30
CA HIS A 90 -0.67 11.73 -5.55
C HIS A 90 -0.72 12.36 -6.94
N ASN A 91 -0.69 13.70 -7.00
CA ASN A 91 -0.94 14.45 -8.23
C ASN A 91 -2.29 14.06 -8.86
N ASN A 92 -2.28 13.53 -10.08
CA ASN A 92 -3.47 13.09 -10.81
C ASN A 92 -3.74 11.58 -10.68
N PHE A 93 -2.99 10.88 -9.82
CA PHE A 93 -3.12 9.44 -9.62
C PHE A 93 -3.84 9.14 -8.30
N VAL A 94 -4.72 8.16 -8.34
CA VAL A 94 -5.46 7.66 -7.17
C VAL A 94 -4.72 6.49 -6.53
N GLY A 95 -4.58 6.50 -5.22
CA GLY A 95 -4.06 5.35 -4.47
C GLY A 95 -5.15 4.28 -4.32
N GLN A 96 -4.79 3.02 -4.53
CA GLN A 96 -5.72 1.89 -4.41
C GLN A 96 -5.21 0.83 -3.46
N ALA A 97 -6.03 0.44 -2.48
CA ALA A 97 -5.79 -0.72 -1.62
C ALA A 97 -6.90 -1.75 -1.84
N ASN A 98 -6.53 -2.99 -2.13
CA ASN A 98 -7.46 -4.07 -2.45
C ASN A 98 -7.25 -5.23 -1.48
N ASN A 99 -8.35 -5.73 -0.92
CA ASN A 99 -8.37 -6.91 -0.04
C ASN A 99 -7.43 -6.78 1.17
N THR A 100 -7.30 -5.56 1.73
CA THR A 100 -6.51 -5.33 2.94
C THR A 100 -7.15 -6.06 4.12
N THR A 101 -6.35 -6.79 4.89
CA THR A 101 -6.74 -7.36 6.18
C THR A 101 -6.13 -6.54 7.30
N ILE A 102 -6.97 -5.96 8.16
CA ILE A 102 -6.54 -5.23 9.36
C ILE A 102 -6.67 -6.19 10.55
N ASN A 103 -5.52 -6.53 11.15
CA ASN A 103 -5.41 -7.41 12.31
C ASN A 103 -4.69 -6.68 13.46
N GLY A 104 -5.32 -5.62 13.95
CA GLY A 104 -4.86 -4.80 15.08
C GLY A 104 -4.15 -3.52 14.66
N GLY A 105 -3.84 -3.36 13.36
CA GLY A 105 -3.27 -2.15 12.79
C GLY A 105 -4.30 -1.09 12.41
N ARG A 106 -3.86 -0.15 11.56
CA ARG A 106 -4.72 0.91 11.03
C ARG A 106 -4.59 1.07 9.52
N GLN A 107 -5.73 1.22 8.84
CA GLN A 107 -5.82 1.70 7.47
C GLN A 107 -6.45 3.09 7.46
N THR A 108 -5.79 4.07 6.86
CA THR A 108 -6.34 5.41 6.64
C THR A 108 -6.59 5.63 5.16
N ILE A 109 -7.78 6.11 4.80
CA ILE A 109 -8.16 6.39 3.42
C ILE A 109 -8.43 7.88 3.30
N HIS A 110 -7.52 8.57 2.60
CA HIS A 110 -7.54 10.01 2.37
C HIS A 110 -8.24 10.37 1.06
N ASP A 111 -8.30 11.67 0.75
CA ASP A 111 -8.85 12.20 -0.50
C ASP A 111 -8.20 11.57 -1.75
N GLY A 112 -9.05 11.07 -2.64
CA GLY A 112 -8.64 10.32 -3.84
C GLY A 112 -8.02 8.94 -3.56
N GLY A 113 -8.08 8.47 -2.30
CA GLY A 113 -7.76 7.09 -1.92
C GLY A 113 -8.99 6.19 -2.07
N ILE A 114 -8.77 4.98 -2.59
CA ILE A 114 -9.81 3.97 -2.78
C ILE A 114 -9.39 2.69 -2.08
N SER A 115 -10.21 2.20 -1.16
CA SER A 115 -10.05 0.88 -0.56
C SER A 115 -11.20 -0.03 -0.95
N THR A 116 -10.91 -1.27 -1.36
CA THR A 116 -11.92 -2.26 -1.73
C THR A 116 -11.71 -3.58 -0.99
N GLY A 117 -12.80 -4.16 -0.49
CA GLY A 117 -12.77 -5.49 0.15
C GLY A 117 -11.98 -5.55 1.45
N THR A 118 -11.85 -4.45 2.21
CA THR A 118 -11.15 -4.47 3.49
C THR A 118 -11.83 -5.43 4.47
N ILE A 119 -11.05 -6.28 5.14
CA ILE A 119 -11.50 -7.12 6.25
C ILE A 119 -10.88 -6.57 7.54
N ILE A 120 -11.72 -6.20 8.51
CA ILE A 120 -11.29 -5.71 9.82
C ILE A 120 -11.49 -6.84 10.85
N ASP A 121 -10.46 -7.67 11.02
CA ASP A 121 -10.45 -8.70 12.06
C ASP A 121 -10.25 -8.05 13.45
N SER A 122 -9.39 -7.03 13.54
CA SER A 122 -9.29 -6.12 14.69
C SER A 122 -8.60 -4.81 14.29
N GLY A 123 -8.67 -3.76 15.11
CA GLY A 123 -8.06 -2.45 14.79
C GLY A 123 -9.03 -1.45 14.13
N ASN A 124 -8.51 -0.58 13.26
CA ASN A 124 -9.27 0.55 12.72
C ASN A 124 -9.11 0.77 11.20
N GLN A 125 -10.21 1.08 10.54
CA GLN A 125 -10.22 1.75 9.25
C GLN A 125 -10.77 3.17 9.44
N ASP A 126 -10.01 4.19 9.05
CA ASP A 126 -10.45 5.59 9.10
C ASP A 126 -10.58 6.14 7.67
N VAL A 127 -11.79 6.51 7.27
CA VAL A 127 -12.10 7.06 5.94
C VAL A 127 -12.40 8.54 6.07
N TYR A 128 -11.56 9.37 5.45
CA TYR A 128 -11.72 10.83 5.45
C TYR A 128 -12.49 11.32 4.23
N THR A 129 -12.91 12.59 4.26
CA THR A 129 -13.61 13.25 3.15
C THR A 129 -12.84 13.08 1.84
N GLY A 130 -13.54 12.62 0.79
CA GLY A 130 -12.97 12.35 -0.52
C GLY A 130 -12.35 10.95 -0.68
N GLY A 131 -12.23 10.19 0.42
CA GLY A 131 -11.88 8.78 0.40
C GLY A 131 -13.07 7.88 0.07
N ILE A 132 -12.79 6.72 -0.53
CA ILE A 132 -13.80 5.72 -0.89
C ILE A 132 -13.43 4.39 -0.22
N SER A 133 -14.39 3.78 0.49
CA SER A 133 -14.22 2.47 1.11
C SER A 133 -15.37 1.55 0.71
N ASN A 134 -15.11 0.56 -0.15
CA ASN A 134 -16.14 -0.28 -0.72
C ASN A 134 -16.02 -1.74 -0.27
N GLY A 135 -17.06 -2.29 0.34
CA GLY A 135 -17.10 -3.70 0.74
C GLY A 135 -16.28 -4.01 1.99
N THR A 136 -16.22 -3.08 2.94
CA THR A 136 -15.59 -3.34 4.24
C THR A 136 -16.39 -4.37 5.03
N THR A 137 -15.74 -5.45 5.47
CA THR A 137 -16.30 -6.44 6.38
C THR A 137 -15.68 -6.27 7.76
N ILE A 138 -16.49 -6.07 8.80
CA ILE A 138 -16.00 -5.87 10.17
C ILE A 138 -16.32 -7.11 11.01
N LYS A 139 -15.28 -7.76 11.56
CA LYS A 139 -15.41 -8.90 12.48
C LYS A 139 -15.05 -8.57 13.93
N GLY A 140 -14.13 -7.63 14.18
CA GLY A 140 -13.64 -7.35 15.54
C GLY A 140 -12.95 -6.01 15.76
N GLY A 141 -13.23 -5.00 14.91
CA GLY A 141 -12.66 -3.65 15.02
C GLY A 141 -13.67 -2.55 14.69
N ASN A 142 -13.20 -1.41 14.18
CA ASN A 142 -14.05 -0.28 13.84
C ASN A 142 -13.73 0.27 12.44
N SER A 143 -14.76 0.75 11.75
CA SER A 143 -14.62 1.61 10.57
C SER A 143 -15.25 2.96 10.89
N HIS A 144 -14.47 4.03 10.83
CA HIS A 144 -14.92 5.40 11.02
C HIS A 144 -14.94 6.12 9.68
N CYS A 145 -16.02 6.84 9.38
CA CYS A 145 -16.14 7.64 8.17
C CYS A 145 -16.46 9.09 8.52
N SER A 146 -15.68 10.02 7.98
CA SER A 146 -15.90 11.46 8.13
C SER A 146 -16.40 12.05 6.82
N GLY A 147 -17.65 12.54 6.79
CA GLY A 147 -18.26 13.24 5.65
C GLY A 147 -19.13 12.36 4.72
N GLN A 148 -19.39 12.85 3.50
CA GLN A 148 -20.07 12.11 2.43
C GLN A 148 -19.10 11.08 1.83
N VAL A 149 -18.96 9.96 2.53
CA VAL A 149 -18.13 8.82 2.10
C VAL A 149 -19.06 7.74 1.53
N ILE A 150 -18.67 7.11 0.42
CA ILE A 150 -19.32 5.88 -0.03
C ILE A 150 -18.73 4.75 0.80
N LEU A 151 -19.54 4.24 1.74
CA LEU A 151 -19.23 3.10 2.57
C LEU A 151 -20.31 2.03 2.38
N ALA A 152 -19.92 0.88 1.85
CA ALA A 152 -20.72 -0.34 1.89
C ALA A 152 -20.10 -1.28 2.93
N THR A 153 -20.58 -1.21 4.17
CA THR A 153 -20.10 -2.05 5.28
C THR A 153 -21.04 -3.23 5.50
N VAL A 154 -20.45 -4.42 5.67
CA VAL A 154 -21.12 -5.62 6.16
C VAL A 154 -20.59 -5.92 7.57
N LEU A 155 -21.48 -6.01 8.54
CA LEU A 155 -21.16 -6.45 9.91
C LEU A 155 -21.42 -7.95 10.01
N GLN A 156 -20.47 -8.73 10.56
CA GLN A 156 -20.60 -10.16 10.79
C GLN A 156 -20.58 -10.50 12.28
#